data_AF-A0A2N5DVD8-F1
#
_entry.id   AF-A0A2N5DVD8-F1
#
_cell.length_a   1.000
_cell.length_b   1.000
_cell.length_c   1.000
_cell.angle_alpha   90.00
_cell.angle_beta   90.00
_cell.angle_gamma   90.00
#
_symmetry.space_group_name_H-M   'P 1'
#
loop_
_entity.id
_entity.type
_entity.pdbx_description
1 polymer ?
#
loop_
_entity_poly.entity_id
_entity_poly.type
_entity_poly.pdbx_seq_one_letter_code
_entity_poly.pdbx_strand_id
1 'polypeptide(L)'
;MKLERQAGFTLLEIMLVLMIMAGGAVVVMSSTGSVEERRQSSEAGRLVALMEYAADHATMTGTPVGLQVTDSDYLFMTPQQRNTTPVIWRWVPFSKGALPGHAQSFSPAWQIELFINGDAVETRGTPQIIFYPDGAITAFQLRITDRATTRPLLTLTCNGLWPVTVLNEAQMP
;
A
#
# COMPACT_ATOMS: atom_id res chain seq x y z
N MET A 1 -7.88 53.52 -36.68
CA MET A 1 -8.29 52.14 -37.05
C MET A 1 -7.20 51.20 -36.56
N LYS A 2 -7.45 50.42 -35.49
CA LYS A 2 -6.51 49.39 -34.99
C LYS A 2 -6.75 48.11 -35.79
N LEU A 3 -5.72 47.59 -36.48
CA LEU A 3 -5.78 46.26 -37.10
C LEU A 3 -5.19 45.24 -36.13
N GLU A 4 -6.06 44.37 -35.64
CA GLU A 4 -5.74 43.17 -34.86
C GLU A 4 -4.88 42.22 -35.70
N ARG A 5 -3.72 41.82 -35.18
CA ARG A 5 -2.84 40.84 -35.84
C ARG A 5 -3.22 39.45 -35.33
N GLN A 6 -4.00 38.71 -36.12
CA GLN A 6 -4.27 37.29 -35.85
C GLN A 6 -2.94 36.51 -35.93
N ALA A 7 -2.47 36.01 -34.78
CA ALA A 7 -1.41 35.02 -34.71
C ALA A 7 -2.01 33.65 -35.12
N GLY A 8 -2.03 33.38 -36.42
CA GLY A 8 -2.40 32.08 -36.96
C GLY A 8 -1.31 31.06 -36.64
N PHE A 9 -1.70 30.02 -35.91
CA PHE A 9 -0.89 28.86 -35.54
C PHE A 9 -0.13 28.32 -36.75
N THR A 10 1.18 28.14 -36.60
CA THR A 10 2.00 27.63 -37.69
C THR A 10 1.71 26.15 -37.92
N LEU A 11 1.75 25.72 -39.19
CA LEU A 11 1.55 24.33 -39.61
C LEU A 11 2.51 23.38 -38.87
N LEU A 12 3.68 23.88 -38.48
CA LEU A 12 4.70 23.20 -37.69
C LEU A 12 4.19 22.77 -36.30
N GLU A 13 3.33 23.57 -35.66
CA GLU A 13 2.81 23.30 -34.33
C GLU A 13 1.82 22.13 -34.35
N ILE A 14 0.93 22.10 -35.34
CA ILE A 14 0.00 20.97 -35.52
C ILE A 14 0.77 19.70 -35.92
N MET A 15 1.82 19.81 -36.73
CA MET A 15 2.67 18.66 -37.07
C MET A 15 3.41 18.09 -35.86
N LEU A 16 3.91 18.96 -34.95
CA LEU A 16 4.59 18.54 -33.73
C LEU A 16 3.62 17.87 -32.74
N VAL A 17 2.43 18.44 -32.56
CA VAL A 17 1.39 17.87 -31.69
C VAL A 17 1.01 16.47 -32.17
N LEU A 18 0.82 16.27 -33.48
CA LEU A 18 0.53 14.95 -34.05
C LEU A 18 1.70 13.98 -33.91
N MET A 19 2.95 14.45 -34.02
CA MET A 19 4.14 13.61 -33.82
C MET A 19 4.27 13.13 -32.37
N ILE A 20 4.01 14.00 -31.40
CA ILE A 20 4.04 13.64 -29.98
C ILE A 20 2.86 12.70 -29.64
N MET A 21 1.67 12.95 -30.20
CA MET A 21 0.53 12.03 -30.03
C MET A 21 0.77 10.67 -30.69
N ALA A 22 1.40 10.62 -31.87
CA ALA A 22 1.74 9.36 -32.55
C ALA A 22 2.82 8.56 -31.81
N GLY A 23 3.72 9.23 -31.08
CA GLY A 23 4.69 8.60 -30.18
C GLY A 23 4.09 8.04 -28.89
N GLY A 24 2.79 8.29 -28.64
CA GLY A 24 2.07 7.87 -27.44
C GLY A 24 1.67 6.39 -27.42
N ALA A 25 2.53 5.48 -27.86
CA ALA A 25 2.40 4.07 -27.50
C ALA A 25 3.15 3.87 -26.18
N VAL A 26 2.47 4.13 -25.06
CA VAL A 26 2.95 3.67 -23.76
C VAL A 26 2.97 2.15 -23.83
N VAL A 27 4.16 1.58 -23.99
CA VAL A 27 4.40 0.17 -23.72
C VAL A 27 4.19 0.00 -22.22
N VAL A 28 2.97 -0.37 -21.82
CA VAL A 28 2.78 -1.03 -20.53
C VAL A 28 3.57 -2.33 -20.69
N MET A 29 4.73 -2.40 -20.03
CA MET A 29 5.53 -3.63 -19.95
C MET A 29 4.58 -4.75 -19.55
N SER A 30 4.20 -5.55 -20.54
CA SER A 30 3.46 -6.78 -20.31
C SER A 30 4.45 -7.72 -19.64
N SER A 31 4.40 -7.77 -18.30
CA SER A 31 5.18 -8.76 -17.57
C SER A 31 4.67 -10.14 -17.98
N THR A 32 5.53 -10.93 -18.61
CA THR A 32 5.37 -12.36 -18.83
C THR A 32 5.52 -13.13 -17.51
N GLY A 33 4.83 -12.68 -16.46
CA GLY A 33 4.73 -13.42 -15.22
C GLY A 33 3.64 -14.49 -15.35
N SER A 34 3.86 -15.64 -14.72
CA SER A 34 2.87 -16.70 -14.62
C SER A 34 1.54 -16.14 -14.04
N VAL A 35 0.41 -16.84 -14.28
CA VAL A 35 -0.91 -16.45 -13.71
C VAL A 35 -0.81 -16.28 -12.18
N GLU A 36 0.04 -17.09 -11.55
CA GLU A 36 0.31 -17.06 -10.12
C GLU A 36 1.03 -15.78 -9.69
N GLU A 37 2.07 -15.35 -10.40
CA GLU A 37 2.77 -14.07 -10.11
C GLU A 37 1.86 -12.85 -10.24
N ARG A 38 0.95 -12.85 -11.23
CA ARG A 38 -0.03 -11.76 -11.39
C ARG A 38 -1.01 -11.72 -10.23
N ARG A 39 -1.45 -12.88 -9.74
CA ARG A 39 -2.30 -12.98 -8.54
C ARG A 39 -1.55 -12.52 -7.29
N GLN A 40 -0.31 -12.95 -7.11
CA GLN A 40 0.52 -12.55 -5.98
C GLN A 40 0.73 -11.03 -5.93
N SER A 41 1.09 -10.44 -7.08
CA SER A 41 1.24 -8.99 -7.22
C SER A 41 -0.07 -8.25 -6.97
N SER A 42 -1.21 -8.82 -7.38
CA SER A 42 -2.53 -8.24 -7.14
C SER A 42 -2.94 -8.24 -5.66
N GLU A 43 -2.61 -9.30 -4.92
CA GLU A 43 -2.96 -9.40 -3.50
C GLU A 43 -2.08 -8.48 -2.64
N ALA A 44 -0.77 -8.41 -2.91
CA ALA A 44 0.11 -7.43 -2.28
C ALA A 44 -0.28 -5.99 -2.65
N GLY A 45 -0.65 -5.75 -3.92
CA GLY A 45 -1.15 -4.46 -4.37
C GLY A 45 -2.42 -4.03 -3.63
N ARG A 46 -3.35 -4.97 -3.37
CA ARG A 46 -4.54 -4.70 -2.55
C ARG A 46 -4.17 -4.31 -1.12
N LEU A 47 -3.23 -5.01 -0.50
CA LEU A 47 -2.77 -4.68 0.85
C LEU A 47 -2.15 -3.26 0.88
N VAL A 48 -1.27 -2.94 -0.08
CA VAL A 48 -0.65 -1.61 -0.18
C VAL A 48 -1.71 -0.52 -0.37
N ALA A 49 -2.70 -0.72 -1.24
CA ALA A 49 -3.78 0.25 -1.43
C ALA A 49 -4.61 0.48 -0.14
N LEU A 50 -4.83 -0.58 0.66
CA LEU A 50 -5.49 -0.44 1.96
C LEU A 50 -4.59 0.30 2.98
N MET A 51 -3.28 0.06 2.97
CA MET A 51 -2.33 0.81 3.80
C MET A 51 -2.28 2.30 3.40
N GLU A 52 -2.34 2.61 2.10
CA GLU A 52 -2.39 3.98 1.59
C GLU A 52 -3.63 4.70 2.10
N TYR A 53 -4.80 4.06 1.94
CA TYR A 53 -6.05 4.57 2.47
C TYR A 53 -5.99 4.77 3.99
N ALA A 54 -5.34 3.87 4.73
CA ALA A 54 -5.18 4.00 6.18
C ALA A 54 -4.32 5.22 6.55
N ALA A 55 -3.24 5.49 5.82
CA ALA A 55 -2.39 6.67 5.99
C ALA A 55 -3.15 7.97 5.71
N ASP A 56 -3.87 8.02 4.59
CA ASP A 56 -4.70 9.16 4.21
C ASP A 56 -5.81 9.40 5.22
N HIS A 57 -6.49 8.34 5.65
CA HIS A 57 -7.55 8.42 6.65
C HIS A 57 -7.00 8.91 8.00
N ALA A 58 -5.82 8.45 8.43
CA ALA A 58 -5.21 8.90 9.68
C ALA A 58 -4.91 10.41 9.64
N THR A 59 -4.34 10.88 8.53
CA THR A 59 -4.03 12.28 8.28
C THR A 59 -5.30 13.14 8.23
N MET A 60 -6.32 12.69 7.49
CA MET A 60 -7.57 13.42 7.31
C MET A 60 -8.40 13.52 8.61
N THR A 61 -8.44 12.46 9.41
CA THR A 61 -9.30 12.40 10.61
C THR A 61 -8.60 12.79 11.90
N GLY A 62 -7.27 12.98 11.87
CA GLY A 62 -6.49 13.25 13.07
C GLY A 62 -6.38 12.03 14.02
N THR A 63 -6.86 10.85 13.60
CA THR A 63 -6.92 9.64 14.44
C THR A 63 -6.03 8.56 13.85
N PRO A 64 -5.07 7.99 14.60
CA PRO A 64 -4.17 6.99 14.06
C PRO A 64 -4.94 5.73 13.67
N VAL A 65 -4.45 5.06 12.62
CA VAL A 65 -4.94 3.75 12.20
C VAL A 65 -3.86 2.71 12.50
N GLY A 66 -4.25 1.60 13.10
CA GLY A 66 -3.36 0.47 13.37
C GLY A 66 -3.59 -0.63 12.36
N LEU A 67 -2.54 -1.32 11.96
CA LEU A 67 -2.58 -2.57 11.23
C LEU A 67 -1.91 -3.66 12.07
N GLN A 68 -2.71 -4.65 12.41
CA GLN A 68 -2.24 -5.90 12.96
C GLN A 68 -1.94 -6.86 11.82
N VAL A 69 -0.79 -7.50 11.88
CA VAL A 69 -0.36 -8.55 10.96
C VAL A 69 -0.04 -9.79 11.76
N THR A 70 -0.56 -10.93 11.31
CA THR A 70 -0.20 -12.26 11.81
C THR A 70 0.41 -13.09 10.67
N ASP A 71 0.74 -14.33 10.99
CA ASP A 71 1.20 -15.35 10.05
C ASP A 71 0.16 -15.70 8.96
N SER A 72 -1.12 -15.49 9.24
CA SER A 72 -2.23 -15.91 8.38
C SER A 72 -3.18 -14.80 7.97
N ASP A 73 -3.27 -13.70 8.72
CA ASP A 73 -4.28 -12.67 8.54
C ASP A 73 -3.74 -11.27 8.84
N TYR A 74 -4.49 -10.26 8.44
CA TYR A 74 -4.29 -8.88 8.86
C TYR A 74 -5.60 -8.21 9.26
N LEU A 75 -5.54 -7.25 10.18
CA LEU A 75 -6.70 -6.53 10.69
C LEU A 75 -6.37 -5.05 10.89
N PHE A 76 -7.20 -4.18 10.32
CA PHE A 76 -7.16 -2.75 10.62
C PHE A 76 -7.89 -2.45 11.93
N MET A 77 -7.30 -1.56 12.72
CA MET A 77 -7.77 -1.16 14.04
C MET A 77 -7.76 0.35 14.19
N THR A 78 -8.57 0.87 15.09
CA THR A 78 -8.59 2.29 15.46
C THR A 78 -8.64 2.42 16.99
N PRO A 79 -8.01 3.45 17.59
CA PRO A 79 -8.14 3.67 19.02
C PRO A 79 -9.56 4.16 19.33
N GLN A 80 -10.22 3.49 20.26
CA GLN A 80 -11.50 3.92 20.81
C GLN A 80 -11.33 4.29 22.27
N GLN A 81 -11.79 5.49 22.61
CA GLN A 81 -11.92 5.93 23.98
C GLN A 81 -13.11 5.23 24.62
N ARG A 82 -12.90 4.57 25.76
CA ARG A 82 -13.99 4.07 26.59
C ARG A 82 -14.22 5.05 27.73
N ASN A 83 -15.47 5.49 27.88
CA ASN A 83 -15.91 6.38 28.97
C ASN A 83 -16.02 5.61 30.29
N THR A 84 -14.89 5.11 30.78
CA THR A 84 -14.72 4.56 32.14
C THR A 84 -13.99 5.57 33.03
N THR A 85 -13.96 5.33 34.33
CA THR A 85 -13.17 6.12 35.29
C THR A 85 -12.10 5.19 35.89
N PRO A 86 -10.80 5.30 35.52
CA PRO A 86 -10.21 6.26 34.58
C PRO A 86 -10.58 5.96 33.11
N VAL A 87 -10.44 6.98 32.25
CA VAL A 87 -10.60 6.84 30.80
C VAL A 87 -9.51 5.89 30.29
N ILE A 88 -9.91 4.90 29.49
CA ILE A 88 -8.99 3.96 28.85
C ILE A 88 -9.11 4.03 27.34
N TRP A 89 -7.96 3.95 26.68
CA TRP A 89 -7.86 3.78 25.23
C TRP A 89 -7.69 2.31 24.91
N ARG A 90 -8.39 1.83 23.88
CA ARG A 90 -8.26 0.45 23.41
C ARG A 90 -8.27 0.42 21.89
N TRP A 91 -7.41 -0.39 21.32
CA TRP A 91 -7.48 -0.76 19.92
C TRP A 91 -8.69 -1.65 19.68
N VAL A 92 -9.58 -1.23 18.79
CA VAL A 92 -10.75 -2.01 18.37
C VAL A 92 -10.71 -2.18 16.85
N PRO A 93 -11.34 -3.22 16.29
CA PRO A 93 -11.48 -3.36 14.84
C PRO A 93 -11.99 -2.07 14.20
N PHE A 94 -11.42 -1.73 13.06
CA PHE A 94 -11.79 -0.53 12.33
C PHE A 94 -13.28 -0.59 11.94
N SER A 95 -14.00 0.52 12.03
CA SER A 95 -15.46 0.50 11.83
C SER A 95 -16.02 1.68 11.03
N LYS A 96 -15.17 2.65 10.64
CA LYS A 96 -15.59 3.89 9.99
C LYS A 96 -14.74 4.19 8.76
N GLY A 97 -15.26 3.95 7.56
CA GLY A 97 -14.56 4.21 6.31
C GLY A 97 -14.49 2.96 5.43
N ALA A 98 -13.53 2.93 4.50
CA ALA A 98 -13.40 1.87 3.51
C ALA A 98 -12.49 0.70 3.94
N LEU A 99 -11.82 0.79 5.10
CA LEU A 99 -11.01 -0.33 5.59
C LEU A 99 -11.89 -1.47 6.12
N PRO A 100 -11.51 -2.73 5.88
CA PRO A 100 -12.21 -3.87 6.44
C PRO A 100 -12.23 -3.84 7.96
N GLY A 101 -13.43 -3.98 8.55
CA GLY A 101 -13.62 -4.04 10.00
C GLY A 101 -13.49 -5.42 10.62
N HIS A 102 -12.93 -6.36 9.89
CA HIS A 102 -12.69 -7.73 10.32
C HIS A 102 -11.37 -8.22 9.72
N ALA A 103 -10.83 -9.30 10.30
CA ALA A 103 -9.59 -9.90 9.82
C ALA A 103 -9.77 -10.35 8.36
N GLN A 104 -8.73 -10.09 7.56
CA GLN A 104 -8.60 -10.53 6.18
C GLN A 104 -7.49 -11.57 6.14
N SER A 105 -7.79 -12.74 5.60
CA SER A 105 -6.79 -13.79 5.43
C SER A 105 -5.87 -13.47 4.26
N PHE A 106 -4.58 -13.72 4.48
CA PHE A 106 -3.62 -13.87 3.40
C PHE A 106 -3.90 -15.17 2.65
N SER A 107 -3.40 -15.27 1.42
CA SER A 107 -3.38 -16.52 0.68
C SER A 107 -2.79 -17.66 1.53
N PRO A 108 -3.43 -18.85 1.57
CA PRO A 108 -2.93 -19.99 2.32
C PRO A 108 -1.59 -20.52 1.79
N ALA A 109 -1.20 -20.13 0.57
CA ALA A 109 0.10 -20.45 -0.02
C ALA A 109 1.23 -19.55 0.51
N TRP A 110 0.91 -18.50 1.28
CA TRP A 110 1.91 -17.56 1.78
C TRP A 110 2.32 -17.89 3.21
N GLN A 111 3.58 -17.65 3.51
CA GLN A 111 4.11 -17.53 4.86
C GLN A 111 4.56 -16.08 5.05
N ILE A 112 4.10 -15.47 6.13
CA ILE A 112 4.25 -14.04 6.39
C ILE A 112 5.15 -13.85 7.60
N GLU A 113 6.16 -12.99 7.44
CA GLU A 113 7.06 -12.59 8.51
C GLU A 113 7.17 -11.07 8.53
N LEU A 114 6.77 -10.47 9.65
CA LEU A 114 6.88 -9.04 9.89
C LEU A 114 8.13 -8.74 10.72
N PHE A 115 8.93 -7.81 10.24
CA PHE A 115 10.09 -7.28 10.93
C PHE A 115 9.86 -5.81 11.28
N ILE A 116 10.06 -5.46 12.55
CA ILE A 116 10.05 -4.07 13.04
C ILE A 116 11.43 -3.80 13.64
N ASN A 117 12.10 -2.76 13.19
CA ASN A 117 13.48 -2.45 13.59
C ASN A 117 14.48 -3.61 13.42
N GLY A 118 14.21 -4.54 12.50
CA GLY A 118 15.05 -5.71 12.21
C GLY A 118 14.69 -6.98 13.00
N ASP A 119 13.83 -6.88 14.02
CA ASP A 119 13.38 -8.03 14.80
C ASP A 119 12.06 -8.58 14.26
N ALA A 120 11.96 -9.90 14.15
CA ALA A 120 10.71 -10.56 13.81
C ALA A 120 9.69 -10.36 14.94
N VAL A 121 8.49 -9.90 14.59
CA VAL A 121 7.42 -9.61 15.54
C VAL A 121 6.25 -10.57 15.32
N GLU A 122 5.98 -11.38 16.33
CA GLU A 122 4.74 -12.16 16.43
C GLU A 122 3.93 -11.61 17.59
N THR A 123 2.88 -10.83 17.32
CA THR A 123 2.00 -10.36 18.39
C THR A 123 0.55 -10.37 17.93
N ARG A 124 -0.32 -10.92 18.79
CA ARG A 124 -1.77 -10.94 18.59
C ARG A 124 -2.42 -10.00 19.61
N GLY A 125 -3.43 -9.26 19.17
CA GLY A 125 -4.24 -8.36 20.00
C GLY A 125 -3.90 -6.86 19.92
N THR A 126 -2.72 -6.47 19.43
CA THR A 126 -2.36 -5.05 19.17
C THR A 126 -1.84 -4.87 17.74
N PRO A 127 -1.97 -3.66 17.15
CA PRO A 127 -1.37 -3.37 15.85
C PRO A 127 0.14 -3.19 15.99
N GLN A 128 0.90 -3.73 15.03
CA GLN A 128 2.36 -3.54 14.95
C GLN A 128 2.72 -2.35 14.09
N ILE A 129 1.97 -2.12 13.02
CA ILE A 129 2.17 -1.01 12.09
C ILE A 129 1.13 0.06 12.43
N ILE A 130 1.58 1.29 12.68
CA ILE A 130 0.72 2.42 12.99
C ILE A 130 0.91 3.48 11.90
N PHE A 131 -0.21 3.95 11.36
CA PHE A 131 -0.31 5.12 10.49
C PHE A 131 -0.68 6.33 11.35
N TYR A 132 0.24 7.28 11.46
CA TYR A 132 0.10 8.44 12.32
C TYR A 132 -0.54 9.62 11.57
N PRO A 133 -1.28 10.50 12.27
CA PRO A 133 -1.93 11.66 11.64
C PRO A 133 -0.99 12.71 11.04
N ASP A 134 0.29 12.67 11.38
CA ASP A 134 1.33 13.54 10.81
C ASP A 134 1.92 12.98 9.50
N GLY A 135 1.40 11.85 9.01
CA GLY A 135 1.89 11.16 7.82
C GLY A 135 3.04 10.19 8.10
N ALA A 136 3.53 10.09 9.34
CA ALA A 136 4.49 9.07 9.71
C ALA A 136 3.85 7.68 9.72
N ILE A 137 4.67 6.66 9.51
CA ILE A 137 4.26 5.25 9.57
C ILE A 137 5.29 4.52 10.41
N THR A 138 4.92 3.47 11.12
CA THR A 138 5.92 2.57 11.73
C THR A 138 6.83 2.01 10.64
N ALA A 139 8.16 2.10 10.80
CA ALA A 139 9.08 1.46 9.87
C ALA A 139 8.98 -0.06 9.97
N PHE A 140 8.85 -0.74 8.84
CA PHE A 140 8.64 -2.18 8.80
C PHE A 140 9.20 -2.82 7.53
N GLN A 141 9.45 -4.12 7.63
CA GLN A 141 9.65 -5.00 6.48
C GLN A 141 8.72 -6.21 6.61
N LEU A 142 7.87 -6.44 5.61
CA LEU A 142 6.96 -7.58 5.55
C LEU A 142 7.44 -8.52 4.46
N ARG A 143 7.97 -9.68 4.86
CA ARG A 143 8.46 -10.71 3.95
C ARG A 143 7.38 -11.74 3.71
N ILE A 144 7.16 -12.05 2.44
CA ILE A 144 6.20 -13.04 1.98
C ILE A 144 6.97 -14.13 1.24
N THR A 145 6.91 -15.35 1.76
CA THR A 145 7.52 -16.54 1.14
C THR A 145 6.44 -17.53 0.74
N ASP A 146 6.73 -18.34 -0.28
CA ASP A 146 5.88 -19.47 -0.65
C ASP A 146 5.96 -20.55 0.45
N ARG A 147 4.82 -20.95 0.99
CA ARG A 147 4.72 -21.88 2.13
C ARG A 147 5.20 -23.29 1.78
N ALA A 148 5.05 -23.72 0.52
CA ALA A 148 5.42 -25.06 0.09
C ALA A 148 6.91 -25.18 -0.23
N THR A 149 7.49 -24.12 -0.79
CA THR A 149 8.87 -24.12 -1.32
C THR A 149 9.84 -23.27 -0.51
N THR A 150 9.36 -22.48 0.46
CA THR A 150 10.11 -21.49 1.25
C THR A 150 10.81 -20.41 0.43
N ARG A 151 10.47 -20.30 -0.87
CA ARG A 151 11.07 -19.31 -1.76
C ARG A 151 10.53 -17.92 -1.45
N PRO A 152 11.37 -16.88 -1.45
CA PRO A 152 10.89 -15.51 -1.32
C PRO A 152 10.03 -15.15 -2.54
N LEU A 153 8.84 -14.60 -2.28
CA LEU A 153 7.93 -14.13 -3.32
C LEU A 153 8.01 -12.61 -3.42
N LEU A 154 7.74 -11.93 -2.31
CA LEU A 154 7.58 -10.48 -2.25
C LEU A 154 8.11 -9.96 -0.90
N THR A 155 8.70 -8.78 -0.93
CA THR A 155 9.06 -8.04 0.28
C THR A 155 8.47 -6.63 0.20
N LEU A 156 7.68 -6.24 1.20
CA LEU A 156 7.18 -4.88 1.36
C LEU A 156 8.03 -4.16 2.39
N THR A 157 8.48 -2.95 2.10
CA THR A 157 9.35 -2.18 3.00
C THR A 157 8.85 -0.74 3.13
N CYS A 158 8.82 -0.24 4.36
CA CYS A 158 8.55 1.15 4.67
C CYS A 158 9.60 1.67 5.67
N ASN A 159 10.22 2.80 5.35
CA ASN A 159 11.29 3.39 6.16
C ASN A 159 10.79 4.46 7.15
N GLY A 160 9.50 4.41 7.50
CA GLY A 160 8.88 5.33 8.44
C GLY A 160 8.00 6.41 7.81
N LEU A 161 7.96 6.47 6.48
CA LEU A 161 7.16 7.40 5.68
C LEU A 161 6.64 6.67 4.44
N TRP A 162 5.49 7.11 3.94
CA TRP A 162 4.97 6.67 2.65
C TRP A 162 5.94 7.08 1.51
N PRO A 163 6.10 6.29 0.43
CA PRO A 163 5.39 5.05 0.09
C PRO A 163 5.97 3.77 0.67
N VAL A 164 5.10 2.76 0.80
CA VAL A 164 5.52 1.37 0.94
C VAL A 164 6.09 0.90 -0.40
N THR A 165 7.33 0.42 -0.40
CA THR A 165 7.98 -0.14 -1.59
C THR A 165 7.71 -1.64 -1.65
N VAL A 166 7.36 -2.16 -2.83
CA VAL A 166 7.16 -3.60 -3.07
C VAL A 166 8.28 -4.11 -3.96
N LEU A 167 9.05 -5.07 -3.46
CA LEU A 167 10.08 -5.78 -4.20
C LEU A 167 9.56 -7.19 -4.56
N ASN A 168 9.57 -7.53 -5.85
CA ASN A 168 9.27 -8.89 -6.32
C ASN A 168 10.56 -9.71 -6.37
N GLU A 169 10.69 -10.68 -5.47
CA GLU A 169 11.87 -11.53 -5.35
C GLU A 169 11.80 -12.77 -6.25
N ALA A 170 10.61 -13.11 -6.77
CA ALA A 170 10.46 -14.18 -7.75
C ALA A 170 11.07 -13.86 -9.13
N GLN A 171 11.48 -12.60 -9.37
CA GLN A 171 12.07 -12.12 -10.62
C GLN A 171 13.61 -12.04 -10.59
N MET A 172 14.27 -12.44 -9.50
CA MET A 172 15.74 -12.52 -9.48
C MET A 172 16.22 -13.84 -10.14
N PRO A 173 17.18 -13.77 -11.09
CA PRO A 173 17.69 -14.92 -11.82
C PRO A 173 18.50 -15.90 -10.96
#